data_AF-A0A6B3VYQ1-F1
#
_entry.id   AF-A0A6B3VYQ1-F1
#
_cell.length_a   1.000
_cell.length_b   1.000
_cell.length_c   1.000
_cell.angle_alpha   90.00
_cell.angle_beta   90.00
_cell.angle_gamma   90.00
#
_symmetry.space_group_name_H-M   'P 1'
#
loop_
_entity.id
_entity.type
_entity.pdbx_description
1 polymer ?
#
loop_
_entity_poly.entity_id
_entity_poly.type
_entity_poly.pdbx_seq_one_letter_code
_entity_poly.pdbx_strand_id
1 'polypeptide(L)'
;MMCFTTPLLECEKKLLDVIRSKTSKYNVDNIARTNSYRKFFNLHKNIKWSFLASMVSRNAGWNMCDLEGSIYREIIQPEMRRRLFLTYERANWLIFQDAFPQLLLYHYSTKLNRPMFHLLRYFHVSQFMENEWNQFWLFKDENRLLTSLIINEQNVIQEAVLEHPVYKKRVFRSLPFLVQDALHFSVVLFPTCRGELYGASVNKFNNVTRRIDLGKRLASILFDFDLFHLFYEFSERTVHTGSRYDYERFFLKKVERVTPFLRMTYPIINHDIKKRQDWKAKKNKSGKWFNMPIEHIYPIKLTSWYEKKQKQLAAYTAVKQLFN
;
A
#
# COMPACT_ATOMS: atom_id res chain seq x y z
N MET A 1 20.28 -7.20 32.38
CA MET A 1 19.80 -5.80 32.45
C MET A 1 18.28 -5.85 32.56
N MET A 2 17.74 -5.75 33.78
CA MET A 2 16.29 -5.76 34.01
C MET A 2 15.73 -4.45 33.46
N CYS A 3 14.93 -4.53 32.41
CA CYS A 3 14.23 -3.38 31.85
C CYS A 3 13.02 -3.12 32.74
N PHE A 4 13.15 -2.17 33.68
CA PHE A 4 12.02 -1.66 34.44
C PHE A 4 11.05 -1.01 33.45
N THR A 5 9.98 -1.73 33.12
CA THR A 5 8.86 -1.14 32.39
C THR A 5 8.00 -0.41 33.40
N THR A 6 8.02 0.92 33.35
CA THR A 6 7.12 1.74 34.15
C THR A 6 5.68 1.26 33.92
N PRO A 7 4.88 1.02 34.98
CA PRO A 7 3.52 0.55 34.80
C PRO A 7 2.70 1.54 33.98
N LEU A 8 1.95 1.03 32.99
CA LEU A 8 1.06 1.84 32.16
C LEU A 8 0.00 2.55 33.01
N LEU A 9 -0.18 3.85 32.77
CA LEU A 9 -1.26 4.62 33.36
C LEU A 9 -2.61 4.14 32.83
N GLU A 10 -3.67 4.27 33.63
CA GLU A 10 -5.01 3.84 33.23
C GLU A 10 -5.53 4.56 31.97
N CYS A 11 -5.19 5.84 31.82
CA CYS A 11 -5.50 6.61 30.61
C CYS A 11 -4.78 6.07 29.36
N GLU A 12 -3.57 5.52 29.52
CA GLU A 12 -2.81 4.92 28.42
C GLU A 12 -3.41 3.59 28.00
N LYS A 13 -3.84 2.75 28.96
CA LYS A 13 -4.56 1.51 28.65
C LYS A 13 -5.83 1.78 27.85
N LYS A 14 -6.65 2.75 28.29
CA LYS A 14 -7.86 3.18 27.56
C LYS A 14 -7.52 3.66 26.14
N LEU A 15 -6.45 4.44 25.98
CA LEU A 15 -6.00 4.89 24.67
C LEU A 15 -5.57 3.72 23.77
N LEU A 16 -4.84 2.75 24.31
CA LEU A 16 -4.45 1.54 23.58
C LEU A 16 -5.69 0.79 23.06
N ASP A 17 -6.71 0.63 23.88
CA ASP A 17 -7.93 -0.09 23.51
C ASP A 17 -8.74 0.66 22.44
N VAL A 18 -8.83 1.99 22.55
CA VAL A 18 -9.46 2.83 21.52
C VAL A 18 -8.73 2.69 20.18
N ILE A 19 -7.39 2.72 20.18
CA ILE A 19 -6.59 2.59 18.96
C ILE A 19 -6.74 1.17 18.37
N ARG A 20 -6.71 0.12 19.20
CA ARG A 20 -6.94 -1.27 18.75
C ARG A 20 -8.31 -1.45 18.11
N SER A 21 -9.36 -0.96 18.77
CA SER A 21 -10.73 -1.01 18.28
C SER A 21 -10.89 -0.30 16.94
N LYS A 22 -10.37 0.93 16.82
CA LYS A 22 -10.38 1.68 15.55
C LYS A 22 -9.58 0.98 14.46
N THR A 23 -8.41 0.45 14.78
CA THR A 23 -7.56 -0.27 13.82
C THR A 23 -8.30 -1.49 13.28
N SER A 24 -8.87 -2.32 14.16
CA SER A 24 -9.66 -3.49 13.75
C SER A 24 -10.86 -3.09 12.88
N LYS A 25 -11.63 -2.07 13.30
CA LYS A 25 -12.79 -1.56 12.55
C LYS A 25 -12.45 -1.12 11.13
N TYR A 26 -11.30 -0.48 10.93
CA TYR A 26 -10.91 0.07 9.62
C TYR A 26 -10.01 -0.86 8.80
N ASN A 27 -9.55 -1.97 9.37
CA ASN A 27 -8.74 -2.99 8.69
C ASN A 27 -9.60 -4.14 8.10
N VAL A 28 -10.90 -3.92 7.88
CA VAL A 28 -11.84 -4.96 7.42
C VAL A 28 -11.72 -5.32 5.94
N ASP A 29 -11.37 -4.35 5.09
CA ASP A 29 -11.17 -4.54 3.64
C ASP A 29 -10.32 -3.42 3.04
N ASN A 30 -9.95 -3.56 1.76
CA ASN A 30 -9.15 -2.57 1.05
C ASN A 30 -9.82 -1.18 0.99
N ILE A 31 -11.15 -1.12 0.87
CA ILE A 31 -11.89 0.14 0.77
C ILE A 31 -11.83 0.92 2.08
N ALA A 32 -12.08 0.26 3.21
CA ALA A 32 -12.04 0.85 4.54
C ALA A 32 -10.63 1.37 4.87
N ARG A 33 -9.58 0.60 4.54
CA ARG A 33 -8.19 1.00 4.72
C ARG A 33 -7.83 2.24 3.92
N THR A 34 -8.11 2.19 2.61
CA THR A 34 -7.84 3.29 1.67
C THR A 34 -8.51 4.60 2.14
N ASN A 35 -9.80 4.54 2.47
CA ASN A 35 -10.53 5.71 2.93
C ASN A 35 -10.04 6.23 4.29
N SER A 36 -9.59 5.35 5.17
CA SER A 36 -9.04 5.74 6.48
C SER A 36 -7.73 6.50 6.34
N TYR A 37 -6.86 6.09 5.40
CA TYR A 37 -5.66 6.82 5.06
C TYR A 37 -5.96 8.20 4.48
N ARG A 38 -6.88 8.31 3.51
CA ARG A 38 -7.31 9.62 2.95
C ARG A 38 -7.86 10.54 4.03
N LYS A 39 -8.77 10.01 4.87
CA LYS A 39 -9.37 10.78 5.97
C LYS A 39 -8.31 11.27 6.97
N PHE A 40 -7.33 10.43 7.28
CA PHE A 40 -6.24 10.81 8.15
C PHE A 40 -5.40 11.95 7.55
N PHE A 41 -5.01 11.83 6.28
CA PHE A 41 -4.27 12.88 5.57
C PHE A 41 -5.03 14.21 5.56
N ASN A 42 -6.35 14.17 5.36
CA ASN A 42 -7.18 15.38 5.36
C ASN A 42 -7.17 16.09 6.72
N LEU A 43 -6.95 15.37 7.81
CA LEU A 43 -6.79 15.94 9.15
C LEU A 43 -5.34 16.35 9.46
N HIS A 44 -4.35 15.64 8.90
CA HIS A 44 -2.92 15.79 9.20
C HIS A 44 -2.10 15.83 7.91
N LYS A 45 -2.13 16.98 7.22
CA LYS A 45 -1.48 17.18 5.91
C LYS A 45 0.04 17.01 5.95
N ASN A 46 0.65 17.22 7.11
CA ASN A 46 2.08 17.01 7.34
C ASN A 46 2.49 15.53 7.37
N ILE A 47 1.53 14.60 7.45
CA ILE A 47 1.78 13.15 7.40
C ILE A 47 1.59 12.64 5.98
N LYS A 48 2.49 13.05 5.08
CA LYS A 48 2.49 12.73 3.65
C LYS A 48 2.32 11.23 3.34
N TRP A 49 2.93 10.36 4.15
CA TRP A 49 2.83 8.92 3.95
C TRP A 49 1.39 8.41 3.94
N SER A 50 0.48 9.01 4.72
CA SER A 50 -0.92 8.59 4.74
C SER A 50 -1.62 8.82 3.40
N PHE A 51 -1.32 9.91 2.68
CA PHE A 51 -1.87 10.10 1.33
C PHE A 51 -1.25 9.15 0.31
N LEU A 52 0.06 8.92 0.41
CA LEU A 52 0.75 7.92 -0.41
C LEU A 52 0.12 6.54 -0.22
N ALA A 53 -0.06 6.10 1.03
CA ALA A 53 -0.70 4.83 1.36
C ALA A 53 -2.14 4.75 0.82
N SER A 54 -2.91 5.83 0.89
CA SER A 54 -4.24 5.91 0.26
C SER A 54 -4.18 5.66 -1.25
N MET A 55 -3.34 6.41 -1.98
CA MET A 55 -3.27 6.33 -3.45
C MET A 55 -2.67 4.99 -3.93
N VAL A 56 -1.68 4.46 -3.23
CA VAL A 56 -1.12 3.13 -3.51
C VAL A 56 -2.13 2.03 -3.17
N SER A 57 -2.92 2.16 -2.09
CA SER A 57 -3.93 1.16 -1.73
C SER A 57 -5.11 1.11 -2.71
N ARG A 58 -5.41 2.21 -3.43
CA ARG A 58 -6.33 2.17 -4.58
C ARG A 58 -5.85 1.23 -5.68
N ASN A 59 -4.55 1.24 -5.96
CA ASN A 59 -3.91 0.30 -6.88
C ASN A 59 -3.89 -1.14 -6.33
N ALA A 60 -3.99 -1.37 -5.03
CA ALA A 60 -4.21 -2.73 -4.54
C ALA A 60 -5.65 -3.19 -4.81
N GLY A 61 -6.63 -2.30 -4.61
CA GLY A 61 -8.04 -2.60 -4.83
C GLY A 61 -8.36 -3.01 -6.27
N TRP A 62 -7.87 -2.25 -7.26
CA TRP A 62 -8.10 -2.60 -8.67
C TRP A 62 -7.44 -3.92 -9.09
N ASN A 63 -6.27 -4.25 -8.53
CA ASN A 63 -5.51 -5.45 -8.88
C ASN A 63 -6.23 -6.66 -8.31
N MET A 64 -6.88 -6.51 -7.14
CA MET A 64 -7.79 -7.52 -6.61
C MET A 64 -8.98 -7.71 -7.55
N CYS A 65 -9.69 -6.64 -7.94
CA CYS A 65 -10.90 -6.78 -8.76
C CYS A 65 -10.64 -7.21 -10.19
N ASP A 66 -9.47 -6.88 -10.76
CA ASP A 66 -9.09 -7.32 -12.08
C ASP A 66 -9.09 -8.84 -12.20
N LEU A 67 -8.71 -9.56 -11.13
CA LEU A 67 -8.72 -11.02 -11.13
C LEU A 67 -10.11 -11.57 -11.51
N GLU A 68 -11.20 -10.86 -11.21
CA GLU A 68 -12.56 -11.23 -11.62
C GLU A 68 -13.05 -10.47 -12.87
N GLY A 69 -12.19 -9.66 -13.48
CA GLY A 69 -12.43 -9.02 -14.76
C GLY A 69 -12.46 -10.02 -15.92
N SER A 70 -13.01 -9.60 -17.06
CA SER A 70 -13.14 -10.45 -18.26
C SER A 70 -11.81 -11.08 -18.67
N ILE A 71 -10.74 -10.30 -18.76
CA ILE A 71 -9.44 -10.79 -19.25
C ILE A 71 -8.84 -11.84 -18.29
N TYR A 72 -8.73 -11.57 -17.00
CA TYR A 72 -8.05 -12.51 -16.09
C TYR A 72 -8.85 -13.78 -15.81
N ARG A 73 -10.19 -13.76 -15.95
CA ARG A 73 -11.00 -14.98 -15.90
C ARG A 73 -10.66 -15.97 -17.02
N GLU A 74 -10.31 -15.47 -18.20
CA GLU A 74 -9.93 -16.29 -19.36
C GLU A 74 -8.49 -16.85 -19.26
N ILE A 75 -7.57 -16.08 -18.66
CA ILE A 75 -6.15 -16.43 -18.68
C ILE A 75 -5.65 -17.06 -17.37
N ILE A 76 -6.35 -16.89 -16.24
CA ILE A 76 -5.94 -17.40 -14.92
C ILE A 76 -7.03 -18.32 -14.33
N GLN A 77 -6.64 -19.54 -13.97
CA GLN A 77 -7.55 -20.50 -13.36
C GLN A 77 -8.15 -20.00 -12.03
N PRO A 78 -9.44 -20.29 -11.72
CA PRO A 78 -10.13 -19.77 -10.54
C PRO A 78 -9.38 -19.96 -9.21
N GLU A 79 -8.75 -21.12 -9.01
CA GLU A 79 -8.00 -21.39 -7.79
C GLU A 79 -6.78 -20.44 -7.63
N MET A 80 -6.06 -20.18 -8.73
CA MET A 80 -4.93 -19.26 -8.70
C MET A 80 -5.40 -17.83 -8.45
N ARG A 81 -6.50 -17.38 -9.06
CA ARG A 81 -7.09 -16.06 -8.82
C ARG A 81 -7.45 -15.86 -7.35
N ARG A 82 -8.07 -16.86 -6.71
CA ARG A 82 -8.33 -16.85 -5.26
C ARG A 82 -7.04 -16.73 -4.44
N ARG A 83 -5.99 -17.47 -4.78
CA ARG A 83 -4.69 -17.39 -4.08
C ARG A 83 -4.04 -16.02 -4.22
N LEU A 84 -4.13 -15.42 -5.41
CA LEU A 84 -3.63 -14.07 -5.68
C LEU A 84 -4.39 -13.03 -4.86
N PHE A 85 -5.72 -13.07 -4.87
CA PHE A 85 -6.56 -12.20 -4.04
C PHE A 85 -6.17 -12.27 -2.56
N LEU A 86 -6.08 -13.49 -1.98
CA LEU A 86 -5.69 -13.68 -0.59
C LEU A 86 -4.28 -13.14 -0.28
N THR A 87 -3.38 -13.19 -1.26
CA THR A 87 -2.02 -12.64 -1.13
C THR A 87 -2.05 -11.12 -1.08
N TYR A 88 -2.80 -10.47 -1.97
CA TYR A 88 -3.00 -9.02 -1.92
C TYR A 88 -3.66 -8.60 -0.61
N GLU A 89 -4.73 -9.29 -0.21
CA GLU A 89 -5.49 -8.95 0.99
C GLU A 89 -4.62 -9.05 2.23
N ARG A 90 -3.90 -10.17 2.39
CA ARG A 90 -3.00 -10.35 3.54
C ARG A 90 -1.90 -9.29 3.59
N ALA A 91 -1.29 -8.94 2.46
CA ALA A 91 -0.25 -7.91 2.42
C ALA A 91 -0.79 -6.55 2.87
N ASN A 92 -1.92 -6.11 2.28
CA ASN A 92 -2.54 -4.82 2.60
C ASN A 92 -3.03 -4.78 4.05
N TRP A 93 -3.58 -5.88 4.55
CA TRP A 93 -4.03 -6.00 5.94
C TRP A 93 -2.86 -5.87 6.91
N LEU A 94 -1.71 -6.50 6.63
CA LEU A 94 -0.51 -6.44 7.48
C LEU A 94 0.12 -5.04 7.52
N ILE A 95 0.13 -4.33 6.39
CA ILE A 95 0.61 -2.95 6.29
C ILE A 95 -0.26 -2.04 7.15
N PHE A 96 -1.59 -2.14 7.02
CA PHE A 96 -2.51 -1.30 7.77
C PHE A 96 -2.50 -1.61 9.27
N GLN A 97 -2.41 -2.90 9.62
CA GLN A 97 -2.29 -3.34 11.01
C GLN A 97 -1.05 -2.75 11.70
N ASP A 98 0.02 -2.51 10.94
CA ASP A 98 1.27 -1.94 11.43
C ASP A 98 1.23 -0.41 11.48
N ALA A 99 0.83 0.23 10.39
CA ALA A 99 0.98 1.68 10.22
C ALA A 99 -0.17 2.49 10.86
N PHE A 100 -1.41 2.02 10.77
CA PHE A 100 -2.57 2.80 11.20
C PHE A 100 -2.61 3.09 12.72
N PRO A 101 -2.22 2.16 13.61
CA PRO A 101 -2.04 2.49 15.03
C PRO A 101 -1.04 3.62 15.27
N GLN A 102 0.03 3.69 14.47
CA GLN A 102 1.04 4.76 14.56
C GLN A 102 0.43 6.11 14.21
N LEU A 103 -0.34 6.17 13.12
CA LEU A 103 -1.06 7.36 12.69
C LEU A 103 -2.05 7.82 13.77
N LEU A 104 -2.85 6.91 14.32
CA LEU A 104 -3.79 7.24 15.40
C LEU A 104 -3.07 7.74 16.65
N LEU A 105 -1.95 7.12 17.02
CA LEU A 105 -1.17 7.54 18.18
C LEU A 105 -0.58 8.95 17.97
N TYR A 106 -0.11 9.27 16.77
CA TYR A 106 0.26 10.64 16.41
C TYR A 106 -0.93 11.60 16.56
N HIS A 107 -2.11 11.26 16.02
CA HIS A 107 -3.31 12.07 16.17
C HIS A 107 -3.64 12.35 17.65
N TYR A 108 -3.65 11.33 18.50
CA TYR A 108 -3.91 11.52 19.93
C TYR A 108 -2.78 12.29 20.64
N SER A 109 -1.52 12.08 20.26
CA SER A 109 -0.38 12.85 20.77
C SER A 109 -0.55 14.35 20.49
N THR A 110 -1.00 14.72 19.27
CA THR A 110 -1.29 16.13 18.94
C THR A 110 -2.43 16.71 19.78
N LYS A 111 -3.47 15.92 20.10
CA LYS A 111 -4.60 16.37 20.94
C LYS A 111 -4.21 16.53 22.41
N LEU A 112 -3.28 15.70 22.90
CA LEU A 112 -2.77 15.77 24.27
C LEU A 112 -1.58 16.73 24.42
N ASN A 113 -1.11 17.31 23.30
CA ASN A 113 0.09 18.15 23.24
C ASN A 113 1.34 17.52 23.87
N ARG A 114 1.51 16.19 23.76
CA ARG A 114 2.68 15.48 24.25
C ARG A 114 2.94 14.21 23.45
N PRO A 115 4.21 13.79 23.27
CA PRO A 115 4.52 12.56 22.56
C PRO A 115 4.06 11.34 23.38
N MET A 116 3.31 10.43 22.76
CA MET A 116 2.87 9.16 23.37
C MET A 116 3.52 7.93 22.71
N PHE A 117 4.64 8.12 22.00
CA PHE A 117 5.21 7.09 21.11
C PHE A 117 5.81 5.89 21.85
N HIS A 118 6.09 5.97 23.14
CA HIS A 118 6.45 4.81 23.96
C HIS A 118 5.37 3.73 23.95
N LEU A 119 4.12 4.08 23.60
CA LEU A 119 3.02 3.13 23.45
C LEU A 119 3.09 2.29 22.17
N LEU A 120 3.96 2.63 21.20
CA LEU A 120 4.08 1.92 19.92
C LEU A 120 4.43 0.44 20.07
N ARG A 121 5.25 0.11 21.07
CA ARG A 121 5.61 -1.29 21.42
C ARG A 121 4.39 -2.19 21.68
N TYR A 122 3.28 -1.64 22.18
CA TYR A 122 2.04 -2.40 22.45
C TYR A 122 1.19 -2.67 21.20
N PHE A 123 1.60 -2.13 20.04
CA PHE A 123 1.06 -2.42 18.71
C PHE A 123 2.01 -3.26 17.86
N HIS A 124 3.10 -3.80 18.44
CA HIS A 124 4.15 -4.53 17.72
C HIS A 124 4.85 -3.71 16.62
N VAL A 125 4.89 -2.38 16.80
CA VAL A 125 5.61 -1.47 15.93
C VAL A 125 7.10 -1.51 16.31
N SER A 126 7.96 -1.46 15.30
CA SER A 126 9.41 -1.56 15.48
C SER A 126 9.97 -0.41 16.32
N GLN A 127 11.03 -0.67 17.09
CA GLN A 127 11.75 0.39 17.81
C GLN A 127 12.31 1.45 16.87
N PHE A 128 12.62 1.07 15.62
CA PHE A 128 12.99 2.00 14.56
C PHE A 128 11.92 3.08 14.36
N MET A 129 10.65 2.68 14.18
CA MET A 129 9.56 3.66 14.03
C MET A 129 9.28 4.44 15.30
N GLU A 130 9.40 3.84 16.49
CA GLU A 130 9.29 4.58 17.76
C GLU A 130 10.28 5.74 17.83
N ASN A 131 11.53 5.51 17.43
CA ASN A 131 12.56 6.55 17.39
C ASN A 131 12.25 7.61 16.33
N GLU A 132 11.83 7.21 15.12
CA GLU A 132 11.53 8.13 14.02
C GLU A 132 10.30 9.02 14.31
N TRP A 133 9.29 8.51 15.01
CA TRP A 133 8.17 9.34 15.47
C TRP A 133 8.58 10.37 16.52
N ASN A 134 9.46 10.00 17.47
CA ASN A 134 10.00 10.94 18.44
C ASN A 134 10.86 12.03 17.76
N GLN A 135 11.69 11.63 16.79
CA GLN A 135 12.46 12.58 15.97
C GLN A 135 11.54 13.54 15.20
N PHE A 136 10.52 13.01 14.52
CA PHE A 136 9.54 13.84 13.83
C PHE A 136 8.80 14.78 14.77
N TRP A 137 8.46 14.34 15.98
CA TRP A 137 7.79 15.20 16.96
C TRP A 137 8.61 16.45 17.30
N LEU A 138 9.94 16.30 17.44
CA LEU A 138 10.87 17.38 17.77
C LEU A 138 11.21 18.26 16.55
N PHE A 139 11.54 17.65 15.42
CA PHE A 139 12.14 18.37 14.28
C PHE A 139 11.18 18.64 13.12
N LYS A 140 9.99 18.01 13.11
CA LYS A 140 8.97 18.15 12.05
C LYS A 140 9.46 17.84 10.63
N ASP A 141 10.51 17.02 10.48
CA ASP A 141 11.01 16.61 9.17
C ASP A 141 10.06 15.59 8.50
N GLU A 142 9.13 16.12 7.68
CA GLU A 142 8.12 15.33 6.97
C GLU A 142 8.72 14.33 5.98
N ASN A 143 9.82 14.70 5.31
CA ASN A 143 10.44 13.87 4.29
C ASN A 143 11.18 12.69 4.91
N ARG A 144 11.83 12.91 6.06
CA ARG A 144 12.41 11.84 6.87
C ARG A 144 11.33 10.88 7.35
N LEU A 145 10.25 11.37 7.96
CA LEU A 145 9.17 10.51 8.45
C LEU A 145 8.53 9.69 7.30
N LEU A 146 8.27 10.34 6.17
CA LEU A 146 7.76 9.68 4.96
C LEU A 146 8.68 8.54 4.52
N THR A 147 9.99 8.80 4.45
CA THR A 147 10.98 7.78 4.07
C THR A 147 11.05 6.65 5.11
N SER A 148 11.00 6.97 6.41
CA SER A 148 11.00 5.99 7.49
C SER A 148 9.79 5.07 7.43
N LEU A 149 8.59 5.61 7.18
CA LEU A 149 7.37 4.82 7.03
C LEU A 149 7.42 3.92 5.77
N ILE A 150 7.97 4.40 4.65
CA ILE A 150 8.21 3.57 3.45
C ILE A 150 9.16 2.41 3.78
N ILE A 151 10.27 2.69 4.45
CA ILE A 151 11.25 1.66 4.85
C ILE A 151 10.59 0.62 5.77
N ASN A 152 9.86 1.06 6.78
CA ASN A 152 9.18 0.17 7.73
C ASN A 152 8.16 -0.72 7.03
N GLU A 153 7.30 -0.16 6.18
CA GLU A 153 6.33 -0.92 5.38
C GLU A 153 7.01 -2.02 4.56
N GLN A 154 8.07 -1.69 3.82
CA GLN A 154 8.71 -2.64 2.91
C GLN A 154 9.43 -3.78 3.64
N ASN A 155 9.89 -3.56 4.88
CA ASN A 155 10.43 -4.62 5.74
C ASN A 155 9.31 -5.48 6.36
N VAL A 156 8.21 -4.88 6.81
CA VAL A 156 7.02 -5.60 7.30
C VAL A 156 6.48 -6.57 6.24
N ILE A 157 6.42 -6.15 4.98
CA ILE A 157 5.98 -7.01 3.85
C ILE A 157 6.95 -8.16 3.60
N GLN A 158 8.26 -7.90 3.65
CA GLN A 158 9.30 -8.87 3.32
C GLN A 158 9.17 -10.13 4.18
N GLU A 159 9.11 -9.97 5.50
CA GLU A 159 9.07 -11.08 6.44
C GLU A 159 7.72 -11.81 6.42
N ALA A 160 6.62 -11.06 6.33
CA ALA A 160 5.29 -11.61 6.56
C ALA A 160 4.63 -12.22 5.31
N VAL A 161 5.03 -11.81 4.10
CA VAL A 161 4.41 -12.26 2.84
C VAL A 161 5.40 -12.96 1.92
N LEU A 162 6.55 -12.34 1.64
CA LEU A 162 7.49 -12.87 0.64
C LEU A 162 8.31 -14.05 1.16
N GLU A 163 8.63 -14.06 2.45
CA GLU A 163 9.41 -15.12 3.08
C GLU A 163 8.54 -16.25 3.66
N HIS A 164 7.23 -16.03 3.77
CA HIS A 164 6.32 -17.04 4.31
C HIS A 164 6.27 -18.29 3.39
N PRO A 165 6.53 -19.51 3.90
CA PRO A 165 6.71 -20.71 3.10
C PRO A 165 5.51 -21.05 2.18
N VAL A 166 4.29 -20.76 2.64
CA VAL A 166 3.05 -21.03 1.90
C VAL A 166 2.96 -20.15 0.65
N TYR A 167 3.25 -18.85 0.75
CA TYR A 167 3.20 -17.94 -0.39
C TYR A 167 4.40 -18.17 -1.32
N LYS A 168 5.59 -18.39 -0.76
CA LYS A 168 6.81 -18.67 -1.53
C LYS A 168 6.68 -19.92 -2.40
N LYS A 169 6.12 -21.01 -1.87
CA LYS A 169 5.99 -22.29 -2.59
C LYS A 169 4.78 -22.36 -3.53
N ARG A 170 3.63 -21.80 -3.13
CA ARG A 170 2.34 -21.97 -3.84
C ARG A 170 1.93 -20.80 -4.74
N VAL A 171 2.60 -19.66 -4.59
CA VAL A 171 2.39 -18.46 -5.40
C VAL A 171 3.71 -18.15 -6.11
N PHE A 172 4.76 -17.70 -5.41
CA PHE A 172 5.95 -17.14 -6.09
C PHE A 172 6.82 -18.13 -6.89
N ARG A 173 6.81 -19.44 -6.59
CA ARG A 173 7.58 -20.47 -7.32
C ARG A 173 6.82 -21.13 -8.47
N SER A 174 5.49 -21.05 -8.48
CA SER A 174 4.62 -21.75 -9.44
C SER A 174 4.04 -20.83 -10.52
N LEU A 175 4.49 -19.58 -10.60
CA LEU A 175 3.96 -18.57 -11.52
C LEU A 175 4.84 -18.50 -12.78
N PRO A 176 4.37 -18.96 -13.95
CA PRO A 176 5.05 -18.70 -15.20
C PRO A 176 5.00 -17.20 -15.54
N PHE A 177 5.96 -16.80 -16.38
CA PHE A 177 6.27 -15.45 -16.88
C PHE A 177 5.07 -14.49 -17.11
N LEU A 178 3.93 -14.99 -17.60
CA LEU A 178 2.70 -14.20 -17.84
C LEU A 178 2.11 -13.58 -16.58
N VAL A 179 2.21 -14.24 -15.42
CA VAL A 179 1.65 -13.71 -14.17
C VAL A 179 2.62 -12.73 -13.48
N GLN A 180 3.92 -12.77 -13.78
CA GLN A 180 4.85 -11.72 -13.34
C GLN A 180 4.60 -10.38 -14.05
N ASP A 181 4.17 -10.41 -15.33
CA ASP A 181 3.78 -9.22 -16.08
C ASP A 181 2.32 -8.80 -15.79
N ALA A 182 1.42 -9.77 -15.55
CA ALA A 182 0.00 -9.52 -15.22
C ALA A 182 -0.27 -9.13 -13.77
N LEU A 183 0.58 -9.49 -12.79
CA LEU A 183 0.28 -9.13 -11.40
C LEU A 183 0.42 -7.63 -11.10
N HIS A 184 0.88 -6.81 -12.05
CA HIS A 184 0.96 -5.35 -11.88
C HIS A 184 1.65 -4.88 -10.56
N PHE A 185 2.27 -5.77 -9.77
CA PHE A 185 3.09 -5.43 -8.60
C PHE A 185 4.23 -4.50 -9.00
N SER A 186 4.58 -4.57 -10.28
CA SER A 186 5.61 -3.78 -10.90
C SER A 186 5.14 -2.39 -11.28
N VAL A 187 3.85 -2.01 -11.32
CA VAL A 187 3.43 -0.65 -11.74
C VAL A 187 2.34 -0.10 -10.81
N VAL A 188 2.60 1.08 -10.25
CA VAL A 188 1.61 1.84 -9.47
C VAL A 188 1.26 3.10 -10.24
N LEU A 189 -0.04 3.37 -10.37
CA LEU A 189 -0.60 4.46 -11.15
C LEU A 189 -1.36 5.47 -10.28
N PHE A 190 -1.14 6.77 -10.55
CA PHE A 190 -1.87 7.89 -10.00
C PHE A 190 -2.68 8.55 -11.11
N PRO A 191 -4.01 8.40 -11.10
CA PRO A 191 -4.89 8.96 -12.11
C PRO A 191 -5.24 10.42 -11.79
N THR A 192 -5.61 11.16 -12.83
CA THR A 192 -6.23 12.50 -12.72
C THR A 192 -7.67 12.45 -13.20
N CYS A 193 -8.50 13.41 -12.80
CA CYS A 193 -9.85 13.57 -13.36
C CYS A 193 -9.85 13.96 -14.86
N ARG A 194 -8.69 14.24 -15.44
CA ARG A 194 -8.50 14.53 -16.87
C ARG A 194 -8.20 13.27 -17.70
N GLY A 195 -8.14 12.10 -17.06
CA GLY A 195 -7.86 10.83 -17.72
C GLY A 195 -6.38 10.52 -17.91
N GLU A 196 -5.49 11.33 -17.33
CA GLU A 196 -4.05 11.09 -17.38
C GLU A 196 -3.63 10.14 -16.27
N LEU A 197 -2.66 9.29 -16.57
CA LEU A 197 -2.06 8.36 -15.62
C LEU A 197 -0.59 8.71 -15.43
N TYR A 198 -0.20 8.89 -14.18
CA TYR A 198 1.19 9.05 -13.74
C TYR A 198 1.60 7.85 -12.92
N GLY A 199 2.88 7.65 -12.68
CA GLY A 199 3.33 6.61 -11.77
C GLY A 199 4.73 6.12 -12.04
N ALA A 200 5.03 4.97 -11.44
CA ALA A 200 6.34 4.37 -11.56
C ALA A 200 6.23 2.86 -11.55
N SER A 201 7.25 2.24 -12.13
CA SER A 201 7.41 0.79 -12.13
C SER A 201 8.69 0.31 -11.48
N VAL A 202 8.71 -0.96 -11.08
CA VAL A 202 9.87 -1.64 -10.51
C VAL A 202 10.09 -3.01 -11.16
N ASN A 203 11.34 -3.28 -11.54
CA ASN A 203 11.77 -4.62 -11.95
C ASN A 203 12.31 -5.37 -10.73
N LYS A 204 12.16 -6.70 -10.70
CA LYS A 204 12.63 -7.56 -9.59
C LYS A 204 12.04 -7.15 -8.22
N PHE A 205 10.70 -7.17 -8.13
CA PHE A 205 9.93 -6.81 -6.94
C PHE A 205 10.33 -7.58 -5.66
N ASN A 206 10.97 -8.75 -5.77
CA ASN A 206 11.47 -9.52 -4.63
C ASN A 206 12.58 -8.81 -3.82
N ASN A 207 13.22 -7.78 -4.36
CA ASN A 207 14.27 -7.03 -3.68
C ASN A 207 13.69 -5.85 -2.86
N VAL A 208 13.85 -5.89 -1.53
CA VAL A 208 13.37 -4.85 -0.60
C VAL A 208 13.90 -3.45 -0.94
N THR A 209 15.18 -3.32 -1.31
CA THR A 209 15.78 -2.03 -1.67
C THR A 209 15.12 -1.44 -2.91
N ARG A 210 14.78 -2.28 -3.90
CA ARG A 210 14.06 -1.84 -5.11
C ARG A 210 12.64 -1.37 -4.80
N ARG A 211 11.97 -2.01 -3.84
CA ARG A 211 10.64 -1.57 -3.39
C ARG A 211 10.69 -0.28 -2.57
N ILE A 212 11.71 -0.09 -1.74
CA ILE A 212 11.94 1.17 -1.02
C ILE A 212 12.16 2.31 -2.03
N ASP A 213 13.03 2.09 -3.03
CA ASP A 213 13.23 3.03 -4.13
C ASP A 213 11.92 3.37 -4.87
N LEU A 214 11.13 2.35 -5.24
CA LEU A 214 9.81 2.57 -5.85
C LEU A 214 8.93 3.45 -4.96
N GLY A 215 8.86 3.18 -3.66
CA GLY A 215 8.09 3.97 -2.70
C GLY A 215 8.53 5.44 -2.69
N LYS A 216 9.84 5.71 -2.69
CA LYS A 216 10.39 7.08 -2.75
C LYS A 216 10.05 7.78 -4.06
N ARG A 217 10.18 7.10 -5.21
CA ARG A 217 9.82 7.65 -6.53
C ARG A 217 8.33 7.96 -6.62
N LEU A 218 7.47 7.07 -6.13
CA LEU A 218 6.03 7.30 -6.06
C LEU A 218 5.69 8.50 -5.19
N ALA A 219 6.34 8.62 -4.03
CA ALA A 219 6.16 9.79 -3.18
C ALA A 219 6.57 11.09 -3.88
N SER A 220 7.71 11.08 -4.58
CA SER A 220 8.18 12.22 -5.37
C SER A 220 7.19 12.64 -6.45
N ILE A 221 6.57 11.68 -7.17
CA ILE A 221 5.54 11.98 -8.17
C ILE A 221 4.28 12.53 -7.50
N LEU A 222 3.81 11.87 -6.45
CA LEU A 222 2.53 12.21 -5.81
C LEU A 222 2.53 13.61 -5.20
N PHE A 223 3.68 14.05 -4.68
CA PHE A 223 3.85 15.34 -4.03
C PHE A 223 4.61 16.37 -4.87
N ASP A 224 4.75 16.10 -6.17
CA ASP A 224 5.23 17.10 -7.12
C ASP A 224 4.31 18.33 -7.11
N PHE A 225 4.91 19.52 -7.16
CA PHE A 225 4.20 20.79 -7.00
C PHE A 225 3.11 20.99 -8.08
N ASP A 226 3.42 20.61 -9.32
CA ASP A 226 2.52 20.80 -10.46
C ASP A 226 1.46 19.70 -10.55
N LEU A 227 1.71 18.53 -9.94
CA LEU A 227 0.83 17.37 -10.07
C LEU A 227 -0.04 17.08 -8.84
N PHE A 228 0.37 17.48 -7.64
CA PHE A 228 -0.31 17.10 -6.39
C PHE A 228 -1.80 17.44 -6.39
N HIS A 229 -2.16 18.63 -6.87
CA HIS A 229 -3.54 19.10 -6.89
C HIS A 229 -4.44 18.21 -7.78
N LEU A 230 -3.91 17.66 -8.88
CA LEU A 230 -4.63 16.76 -9.78
C LEU A 230 -4.94 15.41 -9.11
N PHE A 231 -3.96 14.85 -8.38
CA PHE A 231 -4.13 13.60 -7.65
C PHE A 231 -5.06 13.76 -6.44
N TYR A 232 -4.94 14.89 -5.75
CA TYR A 232 -5.81 15.23 -4.64
C TYR A 232 -7.27 15.39 -5.09
N GLU A 233 -7.51 16.14 -6.17
CA GLU A 233 -8.84 16.28 -6.80
C GLU A 233 -9.42 14.91 -7.15
N PHE A 234 -8.65 14.05 -7.82
CA PHE A 234 -9.09 12.70 -8.15
C PHE A 234 -9.52 11.92 -6.91
N SER A 235 -8.73 11.99 -5.83
CA SER A 235 -9.02 11.26 -4.59
C SER A 235 -10.30 11.72 -3.89
N GLU A 236 -10.67 13.00 -4.06
CA GLU A 236 -11.89 13.61 -3.50
C GLU A 236 -13.12 13.33 -4.35
N ARG A 237 -12.99 13.41 -5.69
CA ARG A 237 -14.12 13.25 -6.62
C ARG A 237 -14.44 11.80 -6.96
N THR A 238 -13.53 10.87 -6.65
CA THR A 238 -13.66 9.46 -7.04
C THR A 238 -13.81 8.57 -5.81
N VAL A 239 -15.02 8.07 -5.61
CA VAL A 239 -15.29 7.02 -4.61
C VAL A 239 -14.45 5.79 -4.95
N HIS A 240 -13.70 5.28 -3.98
CA HIS A 240 -12.94 4.05 -4.16
C HIS A 240 -13.86 2.83 -4.04
N THR A 241 -14.08 2.13 -5.15
CA THR A 241 -14.86 0.89 -5.22
C THR A 241 -13.97 -0.35 -5.35
N GLY A 242 -12.67 -0.12 -5.60
CA GLY A 242 -11.73 -1.17 -5.96
C GLY A 242 -11.86 -1.62 -7.41
N SER A 243 -12.82 -1.13 -8.20
CA SER A 243 -12.88 -1.44 -9.63
C SER A 243 -11.85 -0.62 -10.40
N ARG A 244 -11.29 -1.20 -11.46
CA ARG A 244 -10.44 -0.47 -12.41
C ARG A 244 -11.18 0.71 -13.06
N TYR A 245 -12.49 0.59 -13.16
CA TYR A 245 -13.36 1.64 -13.69
C TYR A 245 -13.33 2.95 -12.90
N ASP A 246 -12.90 2.92 -11.63
CA ASP A 246 -12.65 4.14 -10.85
C ASP A 246 -11.68 5.09 -11.59
N TYR A 247 -10.75 4.53 -12.38
CA TYR A 247 -9.74 5.26 -13.14
C TYR A 247 -10.21 5.48 -14.59
N GLU A 248 -10.69 4.41 -15.24
CA GLU A 248 -11.00 4.39 -16.67
C GLU A 248 -12.18 5.29 -17.06
N ARG A 249 -13.07 5.58 -16.12
CA ARG A 249 -14.19 6.52 -16.32
C ARG A 249 -13.76 7.93 -16.74
N PHE A 250 -12.50 8.31 -16.50
CA PHE A 250 -11.95 9.62 -16.86
C PHE A 250 -11.19 9.60 -18.19
N PHE A 251 -11.00 8.45 -18.82
CA PHE A 251 -10.30 8.38 -20.10
C PHE A 251 -11.12 9.05 -21.20
N LEU A 252 -10.41 9.62 -22.18
CA LEU A 252 -11.03 10.30 -23.33
C LEU A 252 -11.95 9.35 -24.13
N LYS A 253 -11.56 8.08 -24.22
CA LYS A 253 -12.39 7.04 -24.84
C LYS A 253 -13.27 6.42 -23.77
N LYS A 254 -14.58 6.40 -24.02
CA LYS A 254 -15.54 5.73 -23.14
C LYS A 254 -15.21 4.24 -23.05
N VAL A 255 -14.95 3.76 -21.85
CA VAL A 255 -14.68 2.34 -21.56
C VAL A 255 -15.89 1.78 -20.82
N GLU A 256 -16.33 0.59 -21.19
CA GLU A 256 -17.32 -0.15 -20.41
C GLU A 256 -16.68 -0.75 -19.16
N ARG A 257 -17.42 -0.80 -18.05
CA ARG A 257 -16.92 -1.41 -16.83
C ARG A 257 -16.84 -2.93 -17.00
N VAL A 258 -15.63 -3.44 -17.16
CA VAL A 258 -15.33 -4.88 -17.27
C VAL A 258 -14.82 -5.53 -15.98
N THR A 259 -14.63 -4.73 -14.92
CA THR A 259 -14.18 -5.20 -13.60
C THR A 259 -15.25 -4.95 -12.54
N PRO A 260 -15.49 -5.90 -11.62
CA PRO A 260 -16.54 -5.77 -10.62
C PRO A 260 -16.11 -4.85 -9.46
N PHE A 261 -17.05 -4.55 -8.55
CA PHE A 261 -16.78 -3.84 -7.31
C PHE A 261 -16.26 -4.81 -6.22
N LEU A 262 -15.28 -4.38 -5.43
CA LEU A 262 -14.58 -5.25 -4.48
C LEU A 262 -15.53 -5.92 -3.48
N ARG A 263 -16.41 -5.13 -2.84
CA ARG A 263 -17.37 -5.62 -1.83
C ARG A 263 -18.50 -6.48 -2.39
N MET A 264 -18.71 -6.49 -3.71
CA MET A 264 -19.65 -7.39 -4.37
C MET A 264 -18.99 -8.70 -4.80
N THR A 265 -17.66 -8.76 -4.76
CA THR A 265 -16.86 -9.82 -5.37
C THR A 265 -16.21 -10.70 -4.33
N TYR A 266 -15.65 -10.09 -3.29
CA TYR A 266 -14.86 -10.78 -2.28
C TYR A 266 -15.48 -10.63 -0.89
N PRO A 267 -15.49 -11.71 -0.09
CA PRO A 267 -15.92 -11.63 1.30
C PRO A 267 -14.86 -10.92 2.15
N ILE A 268 -15.28 -10.47 3.33
CA ILE A 268 -14.34 -10.03 4.37
C ILE A 268 -13.50 -11.24 4.81
N ILE A 269 -12.19 -11.07 4.82
CA ILE A 269 -11.25 -12.11 5.22
C ILE A 269 -10.85 -11.91 6.69
N ASN A 270 -11.06 -12.94 7.50
CA ASN A 270 -10.56 -12.96 8.85
C ASN A 270 -9.07 -13.29 8.86
N HIS A 271 -8.32 -12.54 9.64
CA HIS A 271 -6.87 -12.59 9.67
C HIS A 271 -6.37 -12.84 11.09
N ASP A 272 -5.53 -13.87 11.24
CA ASP A 272 -4.85 -14.11 12.51
C ASP A 272 -3.50 -13.40 12.58
N ILE A 273 -3.19 -12.86 13.75
CA ILE A 273 -1.85 -12.38 14.10
C ILE A 273 -1.10 -13.55 14.75
N LYS A 274 -0.27 -14.26 13.98
CA LYS A 274 0.79 -15.07 14.59
C LYS A 274 1.87 -14.11 15.12
N LYS A 275 2.46 -14.42 16.28
CA LYS A 275 3.49 -13.59 16.94
C LYS A 275 4.49 -13.05 15.91
N ARG A 276 4.49 -11.72 15.71
CA ARG A 276 5.54 -11.05 14.92
C ARG A 276 6.81 -11.02 15.74
N GLN A 277 7.92 -11.45 15.14
CA GLN A 277 9.24 -11.05 15.63
C GLN A 277 9.49 -9.63 15.11
N ASP A 278 10.00 -8.74 15.96
CA ASP A 278 10.42 -7.42 15.52
C ASP A 278 11.55 -7.60 14.51
N TRP A 279 11.38 -7.01 13.32
CA TRP A 279 12.44 -7.05 12.33
C TRP A 279 13.58 -6.21 12.87
N LYS A 280 14.65 -6.86 13.31
CA LYS A 280 15.84 -6.14 13.79
C LYS A 280 16.44 -5.42 12.59
N ALA A 281 16.21 -4.12 12.49
CA ALA A 281 16.93 -3.26 11.57
C ALA A 281 18.43 -3.43 11.85
N LYS A 282 19.14 -4.20 11.01
CA LYS A 282 20.60 -4.22 11.02
C LYS A 282 21.04 -2.79 10.69
N LYS A 283 21.48 -2.04 11.72
CA LYS A 283 21.80 -0.60 11.67
C LYS A 283 22.49 -0.17 10.35
N ASN A 284 23.39 -0.99 9.82
CA ASN A 284 24.18 -0.72 8.63
C ASN A 284 23.39 -0.61 7.30
N LYS A 285 22.17 -1.18 7.18
CA LYS A 285 21.37 -1.06 5.95
C LYS A 285 20.50 0.19 5.92
N SER A 286 20.07 0.68 7.08
CA SER A 286 19.13 1.81 7.20
C SER A 286 19.69 3.11 6.61
N GLY A 287 20.94 3.48 6.94
CA GLY A 287 21.57 4.71 6.42
C GLY A 287 21.67 4.76 4.90
N LYS A 288 21.90 3.61 4.24
CA LYS A 288 21.94 3.53 2.78
C LYS A 288 20.58 3.80 2.13
N TRP A 289 19.47 3.42 2.78
CA TRP A 289 18.12 3.64 2.24
C TRP A 289 17.68 5.10 2.33
N PHE A 290 18.09 5.81 3.39
CA PHE A 290 17.84 7.25 3.50
C PHE A 290 18.58 8.03 2.41
N ASN A 291 19.87 7.74 2.22
CA ASN A 291 20.76 8.51 1.35
C ASN A 291 20.66 8.14 -0.15
N MET A 292 19.79 7.20 -0.51
CA MET A 292 19.60 6.82 -1.91
C MET A 292 18.96 7.97 -2.70
N PRO A 293 19.56 8.44 -3.81
CA PRO A 293 18.95 9.48 -4.64
C PRO A 293 17.64 8.98 -5.25
N ILE A 294 16.71 9.91 -5.49
CA ILE A 294 15.45 9.61 -6.17
C ILE A 294 15.68 9.86 -7.66
N GLU A 295 15.73 8.79 -8.44
CA GLU A 295 15.98 8.87 -9.88
C GLU A 295 14.84 8.24 -10.68
N HIS A 296 14.18 9.05 -11.52
CA HIS A 296 13.13 8.57 -12.41
C HIS A 296 13.75 7.94 -13.66
N ILE A 297 13.93 6.61 -13.64
CA ILE A 297 14.52 5.83 -14.76
C ILE A 297 13.66 5.85 -16.02
N TYR A 298 12.33 6.00 -15.86
CA TYR A 298 11.35 6.00 -16.95
C TYR A 298 10.44 7.22 -16.85
N PRO A 299 9.77 7.62 -17.96
CA PRO A 299 8.79 8.71 -17.93
C PRO A 299 7.72 8.47 -16.86
N ILE A 300 7.41 9.52 -16.09
CA ILE A 300 6.42 9.43 -15.01
C ILE A 300 4.98 9.46 -15.53
N LYS A 301 4.72 10.03 -16.72
CA LYS A 301 3.40 10.02 -17.37
C LYS A 301 3.26 8.73 -18.18
N LEU A 302 2.39 7.85 -17.70
CA LEU A 302 2.25 6.46 -18.16
C LEU A 302 0.99 6.20 -19.00
N THR A 303 0.18 7.24 -19.29
CA THR A 303 -1.09 7.11 -20.05
C THR A 303 -0.95 6.28 -21.33
N SER A 304 -0.10 6.70 -22.26
CA SER A 304 0.06 5.99 -23.55
C SER A 304 0.66 4.59 -23.39
N TRP A 305 1.57 4.42 -22.44
CA TRP A 305 2.15 3.11 -22.11
C TRP A 305 1.07 2.15 -21.59
N TYR A 306 0.21 2.63 -20.70
CA TYR A 306 -0.90 1.88 -20.13
C TYR A 306 -1.90 1.47 -21.21
N GLU A 307 -2.32 2.41 -22.07
CA GLU A 307 -3.22 2.10 -23.19
C GLU A 307 -2.63 1.02 -24.13
N LYS A 308 -1.34 1.12 -24.45
CA LYS A 308 -0.65 0.12 -25.27
C LYS A 308 -0.64 -1.25 -24.59
N LYS A 309 -0.38 -1.30 -23.28
CA LYS A 309 -0.39 -2.54 -22.50
C LYS A 309 -1.77 -3.19 -22.43
N GLN A 310 -2.84 -2.40 -22.25
CA GLN A 310 -4.21 -2.92 -22.27
C GLN A 310 -4.56 -3.54 -23.64
N LYS A 311 -4.19 -2.88 -24.74
CA LYS A 311 -4.38 -3.45 -26.09
C LYS A 311 -3.60 -4.75 -26.31
N GLN A 312 -2.36 -4.81 -25.84
CA GLN A 312 -1.54 -6.04 -25.91
C GLN A 312 -2.18 -7.19 -25.13
N LEU A 313 -2.69 -6.91 -23.93
CA LEU A 313 -3.34 -7.91 -23.10
C LEU A 313 -4.64 -8.41 -23.75
N ALA A 314 -5.47 -7.51 -24.28
CA ALA A 314 -6.69 -7.89 -25.01
C ALA A 314 -6.39 -8.72 -26.27
N ALA A 315 -5.38 -8.34 -27.05
CA ALA A 315 -4.96 -9.10 -28.23
C ALA A 315 -4.47 -10.50 -27.86
N TYR A 316 -3.67 -10.63 -26.79
CA TYR A 316 -3.22 -11.92 -26.29
C TYR A 316 -4.39 -12.82 -25.88
N THR A 317 -5.39 -12.28 -25.17
CA THR A 317 -6.58 -13.02 -24.77
C THR A 317 -7.40 -13.48 -25.98
N ALA A 318 -7.62 -12.61 -26.97
CA ALA A 318 -8.33 -12.97 -28.20
C ALA A 318 -7.63 -14.08 -28.97
N VAL A 319 -6.29 -14.01 -29.11
CA VAL A 319 -5.50 -15.08 -29.73
C VAL A 319 -5.64 -16.39 -28.96
N LYS A 320 -5.54 -16.36 -27.63
CA LYS A 320 -5.69 -17.57 -26.80
C LYS A 320 -7.06 -18.22 -26.95
N GLN A 321 -8.14 -17.44 -27.12
CA GLN A 321 -9.49 -17.94 -27.35
C GLN A 321 -9.68 -18.60 -28.73
N LEU A 322 -8.83 -18.27 -29.72
CA LEU A 322 -8.87 -18.94 -31.02
C LEU A 322 -8.16 -20.30 -31.03
N PHE A 323 -7.24 -20.52 -30.08
CA PHE A 323 -6.41 -21.73 -29.99
C PHE A 323 -6.82 -22.71 -28.87
N ASN A 324 -7.82 -22.33 -28.07
CA ASN A 324 -8.49 -23.17 -27.07
C ASN A 324 -9.91 -23.47 -27.54
#